data_AF-A0A212LEZ5-F1
#
_entry.id   AF-A0A212LEZ5-F1
#
_cell.length_a   1.000
_cell.length_b   1.000
_cell.length_c   1.000
_cell.angle_alpha   90.00
_cell.angle_beta   90.00
_cell.angle_gamma   90.00
#
_symmetry.space_group_name_H-M   'P 1'
#
loop_
_entity.id
_entity.type
_entity.pdbx_description
1 polymer ?
#
loop_
_entity_poly.entity_id
_entity_poly.type
_entity_poly.pdbx_seq_one_letter_code
_entity_poly.pdbx_strand_id
1 'polypeptide(L)' 'MSKIKLAMVGGGPTAFIGAVHRIAMRMDDRFELVAGALDVDAERGRAFAATLGIAPDRAYDSVLPRQGRSEAA' A
#
# COMPACT_ATOMS: atom_id res chain seq x y z
N MET A 1 15.28 16.66 4.87
CA MET A 1 15.22 15.62 3.80
C MET A 1 13.77 15.17 3.64
N SER A 2 13.32 14.86 2.43
CA SER A 2 12.00 14.27 2.19
C SER A 2 12.00 12.76 2.47
N LYS A 3 10.89 12.22 3.02
CA LYS A 3 10.71 10.78 3.20
C LYS A 3 10.65 10.05 1.86
N ILE A 4 11.10 8.81 1.83
CA ILE A 4 11.00 7.93 0.67
C ILE A 4 9.56 7.42 0.59
N LYS A 5 8.88 7.76 -0.51
CA LYS A 5 7.52 7.28 -0.80
C LYS A 5 7.59 5.85 -1.30
N LEU A 6 6.80 4.96 -0.69
CA LEU A 6 6.74 3.55 -1.08
C LEU A 6 5.30 3.03 -1.24
N ALA A 7 5.19 1.87 -1.89
CA ALA A 7 3.97 1.10 -2.00
C ALA A 7 4.18 -0.32 -1.44
N MET A 8 3.11 -0.96 -0.96
CA MET A 8 3.13 -2.36 -0.52
C MET A 8 2.22 -3.24 -1.39
N VAL A 9 2.69 -4.45 -1.65
CA VAL A 9 1.89 -5.53 -2.27
C VAL A 9 1.71 -6.63 -1.25
N GLY A 10 0.46 -6.99 -0.99
CA GLY A 10 0.07 -7.89 0.10
C GLY A 10 0.24 -7.25 1.48
N GLY A 11 0.25 -8.09 2.51
CA GLY A 11 0.41 -7.63 3.89
C GLY A 11 -0.86 -7.03 4.50
N GLY A 12 -2.04 -7.43 4.02
CA GLY A 12 -3.37 -7.00 4.47
C GLY A 12 -3.64 -7.15 5.98
N PRO A 13 -4.89 -6.95 6.41
CA PRO A 13 -5.25 -6.73 7.83
C PRO A 13 -4.85 -7.87 8.77
N THR A 14 -4.79 -9.11 8.27
CA THR A 14 -4.48 -10.31 9.06
C THR A 14 -3.04 -10.80 8.89
N ALA A 15 -2.24 -10.13 8.05
CA ALA A 15 -0.90 -10.60 7.70
C ALA A 15 0.16 -10.12 8.70
N PHE A 16 0.73 -11.07 9.46
CA PHE A 16 1.81 -10.79 10.41
C PHE A 16 3.01 -10.07 9.77
N ILE A 17 3.53 -10.58 8.65
CA ILE A 17 4.67 -9.98 7.95
C ILE A 17 4.35 -8.56 7.45
N GLY A 18 3.11 -8.31 7.03
CA GLY A 18 2.66 -6.97 6.64
C GLY A 18 2.76 -5.98 7.80
N ALA A 19 2.35 -6.39 9.01
CA ALA A 19 2.46 -5.56 10.20
C ALA A 19 3.92 -5.27 10.56
N VAL A 20 4.80 -6.30 10.52
CA VAL A 20 6.24 -6.15 10.79
C VAL A 20 6.88 -5.15 9.81
N HIS A 21 6.60 -5.24 8.51
CA HIS A 21 7.14 -4.30 7.52
C HIS A 21 6.68 -2.86 7.78
N ARG A 22 5.39 -2.65 8.10
CA ARG A 22 4.88 -1.30 8.44
C ARG A 22 5.52 -0.73 9.70
N ILE A 23 5.82 -1.57 10.68
CA ILE A 23 6.56 -1.17 11.88
C ILE A 23 7.99 -0.75 11.50
N ALA A 24 8.71 -1.59 10.75
CA ALA A 24 10.07 -1.31 10.31
C ALA A 24 10.17 -0.01 9.50
N MET A 25 9.22 0.23 8.59
CA MET A 25 9.15 1.47 7.79
C MET A 25 9.02 2.73 8.64
N ARG A 26 8.40 2.64 9.82
CA ARG A 26 8.19 3.76 10.74
C ARG A 26 9.37 3.98 11.70
N MET A 27 10.20 2.97 11.96
CA MET A 27 11.25 3.01 12.98
C MET A 27 12.28 4.13 12.75
N ASP A 28 12.73 4.31 11.50
CA ASP A 28 13.75 5.31 11.17
C ASP A 28 13.15 6.66 10.72
N ASP A 29 11.82 6.77 10.67
CA ASP A 29 11.09 7.92 10.10
C ASP A 29 11.50 8.32 8.67
N ARG A 30 12.08 7.38 7.91
CA ARG A 30 12.59 7.63 6.54
C ARG A 30 11.59 7.33 5.44
N PHE A 31 10.48 6.68 5.74
CA PHE A 31 9.54 6.17 4.75
C PHE A 31 8.12 6.67 4.97
N GLU A 32 7.39 6.79 3.86
CA GLU A 32 5.98 7.10 3.83
C GLU A 32 5.26 6.06 2.95
N LEU A 33 4.37 5.27 3.56
CA LEU A 33 3.52 4.31 2.84
C LEU A 33 2.35 5.08 2.22
N VAL A 34 2.39 5.23 0.90
CA VAL A 34 1.47 6.13 0.17
C VAL A 34 0.57 5.40 -0.84
N ALA A 35 0.79 4.10 -1.04
CA ALA A 35 0.03 3.25 -1.96
C ALA A 35 0.04 1.79 -1.54
N GLY A 36 -0.91 1.00 -2.03
CA GLY A 36 -0.78 -0.45 -1.96
C GLY A 36 -1.89 -1.25 -2.64
N ALA A 37 -1.53 -2.48 -3.01
CA ALA A 37 -2.45 -3.56 -3.37
C ALA A 37 -2.40 -4.60 -2.25
N LEU A 38 -3.19 -4.39 -1.19
CA LEU A 38 -2.93 -4.99 0.12
C LEU A 38 -3.58 -6.36 0.32
N ASP A 39 -4.51 -6.72 -0.55
CA ASP A 39 -5.29 -7.95 -0.47
C ASP A 39 -5.72 -8.39 -1.88
N VAL A 40 -5.94 -9.69 -2.06
CA VAL A 40 -6.55 -10.26 -3.28
C VAL A 40 -8.02 -9.87 -3.42
N ASP A 41 -8.68 -9.62 -2.29
CA ASP A 41 -10.02 -9.05 -2.24
C ASP A 41 -9.93 -7.52 -2.24
N ALA A 42 -10.39 -6.90 -3.32
CA ALA A 42 -10.29 -5.47 -3.53
C ALA A 42 -11.07 -4.64 -2.49
N GLU A 43 -12.16 -5.16 -1.93
CA GLU A 43 -12.91 -4.44 -0.90
C GLU A 43 -12.18 -4.48 0.43
N ARG A 44 -11.71 -5.66 0.86
CA ARG A 44 -10.89 -5.77 2.07
C ARG A 44 -9.60 -4.97 1.95
N GLY A 45 -8.95 -5.02 0.79
CA GLY A 45 -7.72 -4.28 0.51
C GLY A 45 -7.92 -2.77 0.64
N ARG A 46 -8.98 -2.22 0.04
CA ARG A 46 -9.32 -0.79 0.12
C ARG A 46 -9.75 -0.36 1.52
N ALA A 47 -10.58 -1.16 2.20
CA ALA A 47 -10.96 -0.90 3.57
C ALA A 47 -9.73 -0.84 4.49
N PHE A 48 -8.80 -1.79 4.33
CA PHE A 48 -7.56 -1.80 5.09
C PHE A 48 -6.64 -0.63 4.73
N ALA A 49 -6.51 -0.29 3.45
CA ALA A 49 -5.72 0.85 2.99
C ALA A 49 -6.19 2.18 3.63
N ALA A 50 -7.51 2.37 3.79
CA ALA A 50 -8.07 3.52 4.48
C ALA A 50 -7.61 3.62 5.95
N THR A 51 -7.50 2.49 6.66
CA THR A 51 -6.98 2.46 8.04
C THR A 51 -5.51 2.86 8.14
N LEU A 52 -4.76 2.73 7.04
CA LEU A 52 -3.36 3.11 6.95
C LEU A 52 -3.16 4.55 6.45
N GLY A 53 -4.25 5.27 6.14
CA GLY A 53 -4.20 6.63 5.60
C GLY A 53 -3.81 6.71 4.12
N ILE A 54 -3.91 5.61 3.37
CA ILE A 54 -3.63 5.59 1.93
C ILE A 54 -4.83 6.22 1.19
N ALA A 55 -4.54 7.12 0.25
CA ALA A 55 -5.57 7.77 -0.55
C ALA A 55 -6.35 6.76 -1.42
N PRO A 56 -7.68 6.92 -1.61
CA PRO A 56 -8.51 5.93 -2.32
C PRO A 56 -8.07 5.63 -3.76
N ASP A 57 -7.52 6.61 -4.46
CA ASP A 57 -6.97 6.48 -5.82
C ASP A 57 -5.62 5.75 -5.87
N ARG A 58 -5.02 5.47 -4.71
CA ARG A 58 -3.76 4.74 -4.51
C ARG A 58 -3.92 3.41 -3.76
N ALA A 59 -5.16 3.05 -3.44
CA ALA A 59 -5.54 1.75 -2.95
C ALA A 59 -5.94 0.86 -4.14
N TYR A 60 -4.96 0.15 -4.70
CA TYR A 60 -5.11 -0.62 -5.92
C TYR A 60 -5.80 -1.97 -5.66
N ASP A 61 -6.58 -2.42 -6.64
CA ASP A 61 -7.24 -3.73 -6.65
C ASP A 61 -6.38 -4.83 -7.28
N SER A 62 -5.27 -4.45 -7.93
CA SER A 62 -4.36 -5.36 -8.62
C SER A 62 -2.96 -4.74 -8.73
N VAL A 63 -1.94 -5.59 -8.83
CA VAL A 63 -0.57 -5.20 -9.18
C VAL A 63 -0.30 -5.22 -10.68
N LEU A 64 -1.20 -5.84 -11.44
CA LEU A 64 -1.09 -5.88 -12.89
C LEU A 64 -1.67 -4.59 -13.47
N PRO A 65 -1.09 -4.09 -14.58
CA PRO A 65 -1.63 -2.95 -15.27
C PRO A 65 -3.09 -3.20 -15.64
N ARG A 66 -3.95 -2.26 -15.29
CA ARG A 66 -5.32 -2.25 -15.78
C ARG A 66 -5.25 -1.98 -17.28
N GLN A 67 -5.75 -2.89 -18.12
CA GLN A 67 -5.70 -2.72 -19.57
C GLN A 67 -6.22 -1.33 -19.96
N GLY A 68 -5.43 -0.56 -20.71
CA GLY A 68 -5.81 0.76 -21.24
C GLY A 68 -5.43 2.00 -20.42
N ARG A 69 -4.67 1.86 -19.31
CA ARG A 69 -4.12 3.02 -18.57
C ARG A 69 -2.59 3.07 -18.74
N SER A 70 -2.08 4.11 -19.42
CA SER A 70 -0.63 4.34 -19.48
C SER A 70 -0.11 4.75 -18.10
N GLU A 71 0.92 4.07 -17.62
CA GLU A 71 1.61 4.38 -16.37
C GLU A 71 2.39 5.70 -16.54
N ALA A 72 1.86 6.80 -16.01
CA ALA A 72 2.63 8.04 -15.88
C ALA A 72 3.35 7.99 -14.53
N ALA A 73 4.69 7.92 -14.59
CA ALA A 73 5.60 8.03 -13.47
C ALA A 73 5.74 9.48 -12.98
#